data_AF-A0A0F8XXT2-F1
#
_entry.id   AF-A0A0F8XXT2-F1
#
_cell.length_a   1.000
_cell.length_b   1.000
_cell.length_c   1.000
_cell.angle_alpha   90.00
_cell.angle_beta   90.00
_cell.angle_gamma   90.00
#
_symmetry.space_group_name_H-M   'P 1'
#
loop_
_entity.id
_entity.type
_entity.pdbx_description
1 polymer ?
#
loop_
_entity_poly.entity_id
_entity_poly.type
_entity_poly.pdbx_seq_one_letter_code
_entity_poly.pdbx_strand_id
1 'polypeptide(L)'
;ALRSVELRALTLRFEDARAGRAWTGDGGRLRLSRSGEQVDLSADLAVLSGGAGVATLTANYSSRIGQNAATFDVTFDGIDARDIAAQGPAFSWLEVLRANISGAVRSGIDSAGHFAPINASLQIDKGVLQPHSQTKPIPFDGARSYFSYDPARQLLRFDEMSLDSPWVSGNITGTSQLGDVTGGIPGEMVGQFSLRDLRANPAEVYSEPVALDQADIDFQLSLNPFRLKLGRLEINDQGRSLRLDGELLAEPEGWNLSLDGRMDRLGPERLLTLWPEGVKPKTRTWLDENLHAGQMRNLDLALRMAPGQAPQTYVAFDYAGAEVRFLKPLPHITDGSGHMSLLDNRLVVTVDAGEVIAPQGGAVTLDGSSFIIPDVRVKDGSPSVIRL
;
A
#
# COMPACT_ATOMS: atom_id res chain seq x y z
N ALA A 1 -26.11 49.41 -14.86
CA ALA A 1 -25.52 48.45 -13.91
C ALA A 1 -24.33 47.75 -14.57
N LEU A 2 -23.27 47.46 -13.81
CA LEU A 2 -22.04 46.81 -14.28
C LEU A 2 -22.35 45.41 -14.85
N ARG A 3 -21.89 45.14 -16.08
CA ARG A 3 -22.12 43.87 -16.80
C ARG A 3 -20.89 42.97 -16.87
N SER A 4 -19.71 43.56 -16.89
CA SER A 4 -18.45 42.83 -16.93
C SER A 4 -17.31 43.64 -16.34
N VAL A 5 -16.37 42.96 -15.71
CA VAL A 5 -15.06 43.49 -15.31
C VAL A 5 -14.01 42.52 -15.82
N GLU A 6 -12.97 43.04 -16.45
CA GLU A 6 -11.82 42.25 -16.86
C GLU A 6 -10.55 42.90 -16.30
N LEU A 7 -9.76 42.09 -15.60
CA LEU A 7 -8.43 42.42 -15.13
C LEU A 7 -7.44 41.52 -15.88
N ARG A 8 -6.33 42.10 -16.36
CA ARG A 8 -5.29 41.40 -17.14
C ARG A 8 -3.92 41.75 -16.57
N ALA A 9 -2.94 40.89 -16.86
CA ALA A 9 -1.58 41.03 -16.35
C ALA A 9 -1.56 41.17 -14.83
N LEU A 10 -2.42 40.39 -14.16
CA LEU A 10 -2.46 40.33 -12.71
C LEU A 10 -1.25 39.52 -12.22
N THR A 11 -0.43 40.15 -11.40
CA THR A 11 0.53 39.45 -10.56
C THR A 11 -0.13 39.27 -9.18
N LEU A 12 -0.30 38.02 -8.77
CA LEU A 12 -0.92 37.67 -7.49
C LEU A 12 0.12 36.98 -6.62
N ARG A 13 0.48 37.61 -5.51
CA ARG A 13 1.34 37.02 -4.49
C ARG A 13 0.48 36.55 -3.34
N PHE A 14 0.41 35.23 -3.14
CA PHE A 14 -0.25 34.62 -2.00
C PHE A 14 0.81 34.19 -1.00
N GLU A 15 0.71 34.67 0.24
CA GLU A 15 1.58 34.28 1.33
C GLU A 15 0.78 33.53 2.38
N ASP A 16 1.12 32.26 2.59
CA ASP A 16 0.54 31.49 3.68
C ASP A 16 1.51 31.51 4.87
N ALA A 17 1.16 32.33 5.87
CA ALA A 17 1.91 32.44 7.11
C ALA A 17 1.95 31.13 7.91
N ARG A 18 0.97 30.23 7.74
CA ARG A 18 0.96 28.92 8.42
C ARG A 18 1.96 27.96 7.79
N ALA A 19 2.05 27.99 6.45
CA ALA A 19 2.98 27.15 5.70
C ALA A 19 4.38 27.76 5.57
N GLY A 20 4.55 29.04 5.91
CA GLY A 20 5.82 29.76 5.73
C GLY A 20 6.23 29.90 4.26
N ARG A 21 5.26 29.88 3.35
CA ARG A 21 5.48 29.84 1.89
C ARG A 21 4.77 30.99 1.19
N ALA A 22 5.35 31.40 0.08
CA ALA A 22 4.77 32.39 -0.83
C ALA A 22 4.73 31.83 -2.25
N TRP A 23 3.60 32.04 -2.93
CA TRP A 23 3.42 31.70 -4.33
C TRP A 23 3.18 32.98 -5.12
N THR A 24 3.81 33.09 -6.28
CA THR A 24 3.57 34.19 -7.22
C THR A 24 2.94 33.62 -8.47
N GLY A 25 1.70 34.00 -8.74
CA GLY A 25 1.09 33.88 -10.05
C GLY A 25 1.40 35.13 -10.86
N ASP A 26 1.82 34.99 -12.10
CA ASP A 26 2.07 36.12 -13.00
C ASP A 26 1.28 35.99 -14.31
N GLY A 27 1.07 37.12 -15.00
CA GLY A 27 0.32 37.14 -16.25
C GLY A 27 -1.17 36.77 -16.11
N GLY A 28 -1.72 36.84 -14.89
CA GLY A 28 -3.06 36.40 -14.57
C GLY A 28 -4.16 37.19 -15.26
N ARG A 29 -5.31 36.55 -15.45
CA ARG A 29 -6.53 37.15 -15.96
C ARG A 29 -7.68 36.83 -15.02
N LEU A 30 -8.47 37.85 -14.67
CA LEU A 30 -9.70 37.67 -13.91
C LEU A 30 -10.85 38.32 -14.69
N ARG A 31 -11.94 37.58 -14.85
CA ARG A 31 -13.15 38.07 -15.51
C ARG A 31 -14.34 37.84 -14.61
N LEU A 32 -15.02 38.92 -14.29
CA LEU A 32 -16.36 38.89 -13.70
C LEU A 32 -17.35 39.23 -14.81
N SER A 33 -18.38 38.42 -14.98
CA SER A 33 -19.50 38.73 -15.86
C SER A 33 -20.82 38.58 -15.12
N ARG A 34 -21.79 39.41 -15.49
CA ARG A 34 -23.13 39.39 -14.92
C ARG A 34 -24.18 39.40 -16.02
N SER A 35 -25.01 38.36 -16.05
CA SER A 35 -26.16 38.24 -16.96
C SER A 35 -27.44 38.16 -16.14
N GLY A 36 -28.17 39.28 -16.03
CA GLY A 36 -29.33 39.38 -15.14
C GLY A 36 -28.95 39.23 -13.67
N GLU A 37 -29.38 38.12 -13.06
CA GLU A 37 -29.04 37.72 -11.70
C GLU A 37 -27.90 36.70 -11.63
N GLN A 38 -27.44 36.18 -12.77
CA GLN A 38 -26.31 35.26 -12.83
C GLN A 38 -25.00 36.04 -12.71
N VAL A 39 -24.09 35.55 -11.87
CA VAL A 39 -22.73 36.07 -11.71
C VAL A 39 -21.77 34.92 -11.97
N ASP A 40 -20.85 35.16 -12.90
CA ASP A 40 -19.77 34.24 -13.22
C ASP A 40 -18.44 34.93 -13.01
N LEU A 41 -17.52 34.26 -12.34
CA LEU A 41 -16.15 34.71 -12.12
C LEU A 41 -15.21 33.63 -12.66
N SER A 42 -14.30 34.00 -13.55
CA SER A 42 -13.21 33.13 -14.01
C SER A 42 -11.87 33.76 -13.67
N ALA A 43 -10.91 32.94 -13.28
CA ALA A 43 -9.53 33.33 -13.01
C ALA A 43 -8.58 32.35 -13.70
N ASP A 44 -7.66 32.85 -14.50
CA ASP A 44 -6.60 32.11 -15.17
C ASP A 44 -5.25 32.61 -14.64
N LEU A 45 -4.41 31.71 -14.14
CA LEU A 45 -3.13 32.04 -13.52
C LEU A 45 -2.03 31.09 -14.03
N ALA A 46 -0.87 31.65 -14.41
CA ALA A 46 0.36 30.89 -14.52
C ALA A 46 1.07 30.96 -13.16
N VAL A 47 1.18 29.83 -12.48
CA VAL A 47 1.76 29.72 -11.14
C VAL A 47 3.25 29.43 -11.27
N LEU A 48 4.07 30.34 -10.76
CA LEU A 48 5.52 30.18 -10.71
C LEU A 48 5.88 29.59 -9.33
N SER A 49 6.01 28.27 -9.24
CA SER A 49 6.33 27.59 -7.99
C SER A 49 7.79 27.13 -7.85
N GLY A 50 8.71 27.74 -8.61
CA GLY A 50 10.15 27.48 -8.50
C GLY A 50 10.63 26.16 -9.11
N GLY A 51 9.71 25.35 -9.68
CA GLY A 51 10.04 24.18 -10.51
C GLY A 51 10.44 24.55 -11.94
N ALA A 52 10.84 23.55 -12.74
CA ALA A 52 11.31 23.72 -14.11
C ALA A 52 10.19 23.97 -15.16
N GLY A 53 8.92 23.77 -14.79
CA GLY A 53 7.75 23.93 -15.67
C GLY A 53 6.86 25.13 -15.29
N VAL A 54 6.01 25.54 -16.22
CA VAL A 54 4.95 26.54 -15.96
C VAL A 54 3.72 25.78 -15.49
N ALA A 55 3.36 25.92 -14.21
CA ALA A 55 2.10 25.38 -13.71
C ALA A 55 0.95 26.33 -14.09
N THR A 56 -0.23 25.79 -14.37
CA THR A 56 -1.42 26.61 -14.66
C THR A 56 -2.54 26.29 -13.70
N LEU A 57 -3.34 27.30 -13.38
CA LEU A 57 -4.52 27.20 -12.53
C LEU A 57 -5.65 28.00 -13.18
N THR A 58 -6.76 27.34 -13.45
CA THR A 58 -8.01 27.97 -13.85
C THR A 58 -9.05 27.71 -12.76
N ALA A 59 -9.67 28.78 -12.27
CA ALA A 59 -10.73 28.70 -11.28
C ALA A 59 -11.98 29.40 -11.82
N ASN A 60 -13.13 28.74 -11.71
CA ASN A 60 -14.42 29.26 -12.10
C ASN A 60 -15.36 29.22 -10.89
N TYR A 61 -16.17 30.26 -10.77
CA TYR A 61 -17.22 30.40 -9.78
C TYR A 61 -18.48 30.88 -10.47
N SER A 62 -19.62 30.30 -10.10
CA SER A 62 -20.92 30.67 -10.64
C SER A 62 -21.95 30.71 -9.52
N SER A 63 -22.74 31.79 -9.46
CA SER A 63 -23.83 31.92 -8.50
C SER A 63 -24.94 32.84 -8.99
N ARG A 64 -26.06 32.83 -8.27
CA ARG A 64 -27.18 33.75 -8.49
C ARG A 64 -27.24 34.76 -7.37
N ILE A 65 -27.37 36.04 -7.72
CA ILE A 65 -27.44 37.14 -6.74
C ILE A 65 -28.59 36.90 -5.75
N GLY A 66 -28.28 36.97 -4.46
CA GLY A 66 -29.24 36.76 -3.37
C GLY A 66 -29.47 35.29 -3.00
N GLN A 67 -28.79 34.35 -3.65
CA GLN A 67 -28.80 32.93 -3.30
C GLN A 67 -27.49 32.53 -2.63
N ASN A 68 -27.56 31.58 -1.70
CA ASN A 68 -26.36 30.95 -1.11
C ASN A 68 -25.70 29.95 -2.07
N ALA A 69 -26.50 29.38 -2.98
CA ALA A 69 -26.06 28.34 -3.88
C ALA A 69 -24.98 28.86 -4.86
N ALA A 70 -23.87 28.13 -4.95
CA ALA A 70 -22.77 28.45 -5.83
C ALA A 70 -22.04 27.18 -6.29
N THR A 71 -21.41 27.23 -7.46
CA THR A 71 -20.51 26.17 -7.96
C THR A 71 -19.09 26.69 -8.06
N PHE A 72 -18.14 25.80 -7.78
CA PHE A 72 -16.71 26.05 -7.89
C PHE A 72 -16.08 24.96 -8.76
N ASP A 73 -15.32 25.36 -9.77
CA ASP A 73 -14.56 24.45 -10.62
C ASP A 73 -13.12 24.94 -10.66
N VAL A 74 -12.17 24.07 -10.35
CA VAL A 74 -10.74 24.37 -10.40
C VAL A 74 -10.07 23.32 -11.28
N THR A 75 -9.36 23.74 -12.31
CA THR A 75 -8.48 22.87 -13.10
C THR A 75 -7.05 23.37 -12.96
N PHE A 76 -6.13 22.45 -12.81
CA PHE A 76 -4.73 22.79 -12.68
C PHE A 76 -3.86 21.80 -13.45
N ASP A 77 -2.71 22.29 -13.88
CA ASP A 77 -1.75 21.50 -14.63
C ASP A 77 -0.35 21.71 -14.07
N GLY A 78 0.32 20.59 -13.78
CA GLY A 78 1.74 20.56 -13.46
C GLY A 78 2.12 21.21 -12.12
N ILE A 79 1.24 21.24 -11.13
CA ILE A 79 1.55 21.81 -9.80
C ILE A 79 2.35 20.79 -8.96
N ASP A 80 3.43 21.21 -8.27
CA ASP A 80 4.16 20.34 -7.34
C ASP A 80 3.23 19.85 -6.22
N ALA A 81 3.23 18.55 -5.94
CA ALA A 81 2.38 17.95 -4.92
C ALA A 81 2.45 18.66 -3.55
N ARG A 82 3.63 19.18 -3.18
CA ARG A 82 3.83 19.89 -1.92
C ARG A 82 3.28 21.31 -1.93
N ASP A 83 3.10 21.93 -3.09
CA ASP A 83 2.38 23.20 -3.19
C ASP A 83 0.89 22.98 -2.94
N ILE A 84 0.33 21.89 -3.46
CA ILE A 84 -1.07 21.49 -3.19
C ILE A 84 -1.24 21.11 -1.72
N ALA A 85 -0.32 20.32 -1.16
CA ALA A 85 -0.34 19.91 0.24
C ALA A 85 -0.38 21.10 1.21
N ALA A 86 0.28 22.21 0.85
CA ALA A 86 0.32 23.43 1.66
C ALA A 86 -1.02 24.21 1.66
N GLN A 87 -1.91 23.98 0.69
CA GLN A 87 -3.17 24.73 0.59
C GLN A 87 -4.14 24.39 1.71
N GLY A 88 -4.10 23.15 2.19
CA GLY A 88 -4.94 22.76 3.29
C GLY A 88 -4.72 21.33 3.72
N PRO A 89 -5.19 20.99 4.92
CA PRO A 89 -4.69 19.79 5.58
C PRO A 89 -5.41 18.52 5.07
N ALA A 90 -6.53 18.68 4.36
CA ALA A 90 -7.13 17.65 3.51
C ALA A 90 -6.19 17.17 2.37
N PHE A 91 -5.20 17.99 1.99
CA PHE A 91 -4.18 17.67 0.98
C PHE A 91 -2.83 17.30 1.58
N SER A 92 -2.69 17.29 2.91
CA SER A 92 -1.41 17.05 3.61
C SER A 92 -0.75 15.71 3.23
N TRP A 93 -1.54 14.70 2.88
CA TRP A 93 -1.03 13.41 2.40
C TRP A 93 -0.18 13.52 1.13
N LEU A 94 -0.30 14.60 0.35
CA LEU A 94 0.52 14.88 -0.82
C LEU A 94 1.93 15.37 -0.46
N GLU A 95 2.20 15.77 0.79
CA GLU A 95 3.49 16.31 1.23
C GLU A 95 4.64 15.30 1.07
N VAL A 96 4.32 14.00 1.14
CA VAL A 96 5.31 12.93 0.98
C VAL A 96 5.68 12.66 -0.49
N LEU A 97 4.96 13.26 -1.44
CA LEU A 97 5.20 13.05 -2.87
C LEU A 97 6.18 14.09 -3.42
N ARG A 98 7.01 13.66 -4.36
CA ARG A 98 7.87 14.50 -5.18
C ARG A 98 7.49 14.23 -6.64
N ALA A 99 6.40 14.86 -7.06
CA ALA A 99 5.83 14.74 -8.39
C ALA A 99 4.96 15.95 -8.70
N ASN A 100 4.74 16.18 -9.98
CA ASN A 100 3.77 17.16 -10.45
C ASN A 100 2.39 16.50 -10.53
N ILE A 101 1.35 17.29 -10.24
CA ILE A 101 -0.03 16.86 -10.24
C ILE A 101 -0.82 17.78 -11.16
N SER A 102 -1.56 17.17 -12.07
CA SER A 102 -2.57 17.82 -12.89
C SER A 102 -3.94 17.27 -12.52
N GLY A 103 -4.98 18.06 -12.68
CA GLY A 103 -6.31 17.60 -12.30
C GLY A 103 -7.41 18.64 -12.39
N ALA A 104 -8.58 18.20 -11.96
CA ALA A 104 -9.77 19.01 -11.87
C ALA A 104 -10.49 18.70 -10.56
N VAL A 105 -11.03 19.73 -9.92
CA VAL A 105 -11.82 19.65 -8.71
C VAL A 105 -13.10 20.45 -8.92
N ARG A 106 -14.25 19.84 -8.66
CA ARG A 106 -15.57 20.48 -8.70
C ARG A 106 -16.22 20.37 -7.32
N SER A 107 -16.79 21.47 -6.85
CA SER A 107 -17.58 21.52 -5.62
C SER A 107 -18.60 22.66 -5.70
N GLY A 108 -19.22 22.99 -4.57
CA GLY A 108 -20.28 23.98 -4.49
C GLY A 108 -20.66 24.31 -3.06
N ILE A 109 -21.56 25.27 -2.92
CA ILE A 109 -22.36 25.50 -1.73
C ILE A 109 -23.81 25.30 -2.15
N ASP A 110 -24.60 24.61 -1.34
CA ASP A 110 -26.01 24.38 -1.60
C ASP A 110 -26.90 25.59 -1.19
N SER A 111 -28.20 25.51 -1.44
CA SER A 111 -29.13 26.58 -1.06
C SER A 111 -29.24 26.81 0.44
N ALA A 112 -28.88 25.82 1.27
CA ALA A 112 -28.87 25.92 2.72
C ALA A 112 -27.55 26.50 3.26
N GLY A 113 -26.55 26.70 2.40
CA GLY A 113 -25.24 27.21 2.79
C GLY A 113 -24.24 26.12 3.20
N HIS A 114 -24.56 24.84 3.00
CA HIS A 114 -23.63 23.74 3.26
C HIS A 114 -22.73 23.48 2.06
N PHE A 115 -21.53 22.96 2.31
CA PHE A 115 -20.64 22.52 1.24
C PHE A 115 -21.24 21.33 0.50
N ALA A 116 -21.29 21.43 -0.82
CA ALA A 116 -21.65 20.32 -1.70
C ALA A 116 -20.49 19.31 -1.81
N PRO A 117 -20.77 18.05 -2.21
CA PRO A 117 -19.72 17.07 -2.42
C PRO A 117 -18.60 17.57 -3.34
N ILE A 118 -17.37 17.20 -3.01
CA ILE A 118 -16.20 17.47 -3.85
C ILE A 118 -16.06 16.30 -4.80
N ASN A 119 -15.86 16.56 -6.09
CA ASN A 119 -15.49 15.56 -7.08
C ASN A 119 -14.13 15.96 -7.66
N ALA A 120 -13.18 15.03 -7.68
CA ALA A 120 -11.83 15.32 -8.11
C ALA A 120 -11.29 14.22 -9.03
N SER A 121 -10.57 14.65 -10.07
CA SER A 121 -9.74 13.81 -10.91
C SER A 121 -8.30 14.29 -10.79
N LEU A 122 -7.40 13.41 -10.37
CA LEU A 122 -5.98 13.70 -10.22
C LEU A 122 -5.17 12.78 -11.12
N GLN A 123 -4.18 13.35 -11.78
CA GLN A 123 -3.10 12.66 -12.46
C GLN A 123 -1.79 13.10 -11.80
N ILE A 124 -1.03 12.12 -11.33
CA ILE A 124 0.28 12.32 -10.72
C ILE A 124 1.30 11.80 -11.72
N ASP A 125 2.19 12.68 -12.15
CA ASP A 125 3.26 12.33 -13.09
C ASP A 125 4.33 11.47 -12.41
N LYS A 126 5.22 10.89 -13.22
CA LYS A 126 6.39 10.16 -12.73
C LYS A 126 7.11 10.92 -11.61
N GLY A 127 7.40 10.22 -10.52
CA GLY A 127 8.03 10.82 -9.37
C GLY A 127 8.46 9.81 -8.32
N VAL A 128 8.59 10.30 -7.08
CA VAL A 128 8.96 9.45 -5.94
C VAL A 128 8.10 9.76 -4.71
N LEU A 129 7.78 8.72 -3.94
CA LEU A 129 7.30 8.87 -2.56
C LEU A 129 8.53 8.95 -1.65
N GLN A 130 8.67 10.06 -0.94
CA GLN A 130 9.81 10.38 -0.09
C GLN A 130 9.38 11.36 1.04
N PRO A 131 8.93 10.86 2.20
CA PRO A 131 8.42 11.70 3.30
C PRO A 131 9.40 12.80 3.74
N HIS A 132 10.69 12.48 3.86
CA HIS A 132 11.75 13.45 4.11
C HIS A 132 13.01 13.14 3.28
N SER A 133 13.88 14.13 3.05
CA SER A 133 15.03 14.03 2.13
C SER A 133 16.04 12.93 2.44
N GLN A 134 16.06 12.44 3.69
CA GLN A 134 16.91 11.34 4.13
C GLN A 134 16.29 9.95 3.96
N THR A 135 14.97 9.84 3.67
CA THR A 135 14.34 8.56 3.35
C THR A 135 14.76 8.07 1.97
N LYS A 136 14.90 6.76 1.80
CA LYS A 136 15.10 6.14 0.49
C LYS A 136 13.85 6.40 -0.37
N PRO A 137 13.98 7.03 -1.56
CA PRO A 137 12.83 7.31 -2.42
C PRO A 137 12.23 6.02 -2.98
N ILE A 138 10.90 5.98 -3.07
CA ILE A 138 10.14 4.90 -3.69
C ILE A 138 9.64 5.41 -5.05
N PRO A 139 10.14 4.89 -6.18
CA PRO A 139 9.77 5.41 -7.50
C PRO A 139 8.38 4.97 -7.94
N PHE A 140 7.73 5.82 -8.73
CA PHE A 140 6.52 5.47 -9.47
C PHE A 140 6.52 6.18 -10.83
N ASP A 141 5.96 5.53 -11.85
CA ASP A 141 5.89 6.04 -13.22
C ASP A 141 4.64 6.89 -13.46
N GLY A 142 3.57 6.67 -12.68
CA GLY A 142 2.44 7.57 -12.61
C GLY A 142 1.32 7.03 -11.73
N ALA A 143 0.39 7.91 -11.37
CA ALA A 143 -0.85 7.51 -10.72
C ALA A 143 -2.02 8.33 -11.24
N ARG A 144 -3.21 7.73 -11.23
CA ARG A 144 -4.48 8.42 -11.52
C ARG A 144 -5.48 8.10 -10.43
N SER A 145 -6.34 9.06 -10.13
CA SER A 145 -7.39 8.90 -9.12
C SER A 145 -8.62 9.71 -9.51
N TYR A 146 -9.78 9.08 -9.42
CA TYR A 146 -11.10 9.70 -9.49
C TYR A 146 -11.80 9.42 -8.17
N PHE A 147 -12.08 10.49 -7.42
CA PHE A 147 -12.71 10.36 -6.12
C PHE A 147 -13.72 11.45 -5.83
N SER A 148 -14.60 11.15 -4.89
CA SER A 148 -15.55 12.09 -4.33
C SER A 148 -15.42 12.16 -2.81
N TYR A 149 -15.73 13.32 -2.24
CA TYR A 149 -15.82 13.54 -0.80
C TYR A 149 -17.19 14.10 -0.43
N ASP A 150 -17.92 13.40 0.43
CA ASP A 150 -19.16 13.88 1.04
C ASP A 150 -18.84 14.48 2.41
N PRO A 151 -18.89 15.82 2.58
CA PRO A 151 -18.57 16.47 3.85
C PRO A 151 -19.59 16.18 4.96
N ALA A 152 -20.85 15.90 4.63
CA ALA A 152 -21.89 15.61 5.63
C ALA A 152 -21.71 14.20 6.21
N ARG A 153 -21.14 13.30 5.43
CA ARG A 153 -20.81 11.93 5.86
C ARG A 153 -19.36 11.74 6.23
N GLN A 154 -18.48 12.70 5.94
CA GLN A 154 -17.02 12.56 6.04
C GLN A 154 -16.47 11.34 5.27
N LEU A 155 -17.10 11.03 4.12
CA LEU A 155 -16.81 9.82 3.35
C LEU A 155 -16.07 10.17 2.07
N LEU A 156 -14.89 9.58 1.88
CA LEU A 156 -14.19 9.52 0.60
C LEU A 156 -14.60 8.26 -0.16
N ARG A 157 -14.92 8.41 -1.44
CA ARG A 157 -15.15 7.29 -2.36
C ARG A 157 -14.20 7.41 -3.55
N PHE A 158 -13.43 6.35 -3.78
CA PHE A 158 -12.50 6.21 -4.89
C PHE A 158 -13.11 5.26 -5.91
N ASP A 159 -13.63 5.85 -6.99
CA ASP A 159 -14.30 5.10 -8.06
C ASP A 159 -13.31 4.41 -8.97
N GLU A 160 -12.15 5.03 -9.16
CA GLU A 160 -11.05 4.48 -9.93
C GLU A 160 -9.74 5.09 -9.45
N MET A 161 -8.77 4.24 -9.14
CA MET A 161 -7.39 4.63 -8.97
C MET A 161 -6.50 3.65 -9.72
N SER A 162 -5.45 4.14 -10.35
CA SER A 162 -4.42 3.29 -10.97
C SER A 162 -3.06 3.76 -10.51
N LEU A 163 -2.20 2.82 -10.12
CA LEU A 163 -0.80 3.06 -9.81
C LEU A 163 0.07 2.29 -10.80
N ASP A 164 1.05 2.97 -11.38
CA ASP A 164 2.12 2.36 -12.15
C ASP A 164 3.46 2.66 -11.47
N SER A 165 4.16 1.62 -11.06
CA SER A 165 5.46 1.73 -10.40
C SER A 165 6.27 0.45 -10.64
N PRO A 166 7.61 0.55 -10.67
CA PRO A 166 8.49 -0.61 -10.68
C PRO A 166 8.25 -1.58 -9.52
N TRP A 167 7.73 -1.08 -8.38
CA TRP A 167 7.55 -1.88 -7.17
C TRP A 167 6.14 -2.45 -7.03
N VAL A 168 5.12 -1.68 -7.37
CA VAL A 168 3.71 -2.11 -7.28
C VAL A 168 2.90 -1.42 -8.37
N SER A 169 2.17 -2.19 -9.16
CA SER A 169 1.16 -1.66 -10.07
C SER A 169 -0.18 -2.36 -9.93
N GLY A 170 -1.25 -1.66 -10.28
CA GLY A 170 -2.60 -2.22 -10.24
C GLY A 170 -3.70 -1.15 -10.22
N ASN A 171 -4.93 -1.64 -10.27
CA ASN A 171 -6.15 -0.84 -10.19
C ASN A 171 -6.74 -0.95 -8.79
N ILE A 172 -7.21 0.15 -8.22
CA ILE A 172 -7.68 0.24 -6.85
C ILE A 172 -9.03 0.96 -6.83
N THR A 173 -9.97 0.43 -6.08
CA THR A 173 -11.27 1.06 -5.78
C THR A 173 -11.52 0.97 -4.29
N GLY A 174 -12.36 1.84 -3.73
CA GLY A 174 -12.66 1.73 -2.32
C GLY A 174 -13.29 2.97 -1.70
N THR A 175 -13.38 2.94 -0.39
CA THR A 175 -13.91 4.03 0.42
C THR A 175 -13.05 4.25 1.65
N SER A 176 -13.00 5.48 2.13
CA SER A 176 -12.38 5.83 3.40
C SER A 176 -13.29 6.76 4.18
N GLN A 177 -13.68 6.34 5.38
CA GLN A 177 -14.42 7.15 6.34
C GLN A 177 -13.40 7.94 7.18
N LEU A 178 -13.54 9.26 7.18
CA LEU A 178 -12.72 10.14 8.00
C LEU A 178 -13.40 10.35 9.36
N GLY A 179 -12.61 10.29 10.43
CA GLY A 179 -13.03 10.70 11.77
C GLY A 179 -12.98 12.22 11.93
N ASP A 180 -13.00 12.68 13.19
CA ASP A 180 -12.95 14.10 13.50
C ASP A 180 -11.74 14.79 12.86
N VAL A 181 -12.01 15.89 12.17
CA VAL A 181 -11.02 16.66 11.42
C VAL A 181 -10.58 17.85 12.27
N THR A 182 -9.40 17.79 12.87
CA THR A 182 -8.85 18.89 13.66
C THR A 182 -7.80 19.63 12.85
N GLY A 183 -8.01 20.93 12.62
CA GLY A 183 -7.09 21.72 11.80
C GLY A 183 -6.89 21.08 10.43
N GLY A 184 -7.96 20.52 9.84
CA GLY A 184 -8.01 19.89 8.51
C GLY A 184 -7.43 18.48 8.39
N ILE A 185 -6.82 17.92 9.43
CA ILE A 185 -6.23 16.57 9.41
C ILE A 185 -7.21 15.60 10.09
N PRO A 186 -7.60 14.48 9.46
CA PRO A 186 -8.41 13.46 10.11
C PRO A 186 -7.61 12.80 11.25
N GLY A 187 -8.17 12.78 12.46
CA GLY A 187 -7.56 12.07 13.58
C GLY A 187 -7.55 10.56 13.39
N GLU A 188 -8.54 10.04 12.64
CA GLU A 188 -8.74 8.64 12.33
C GLU A 188 -9.23 8.46 10.88
N MET A 189 -8.86 7.35 10.25
CA MET A 189 -9.36 6.94 8.94
C MET A 189 -9.67 5.45 8.95
N VAL A 190 -10.87 5.07 8.52
CA VAL A 190 -11.26 3.66 8.33
C VAL A 190 -11.46 3.42 6.84
N GLY A 191 -10.61 2.58 6.25
CA GLY A 191 -10.56 2.34 4.82
C GLY A 191 -10.94 0.92 4.43
N GLN A 192 -11.64 0.80 3.31
CA GLN A 192 -11.92 -0.47 2.65
C GLN A 192 -11.57 -0.34 1.17
N PHE A 193 -10.63 -1.14 0.69
CA PHE A 193 -10.11 -1.06 -0.67
C PHE A 193 -10.03 -2.42 -1.33
N SER A 194 -10.34 -2.46 -2.62
CA SER A 194 -10.18 -3.64 -3.47
C SER A 194 -9.20 -3.30 -4.59
N LEU A 195 -8.21 -4.15 -4.77
CA LEU A 195 -7.13 -4.01 -5.73
C LEU A 195 -7.19 -5.16 -6.73
N ARG A 196 -7.05 -4.85 -8.02
CA ARG A 196 -7.06 -5.81 -9.13
C ARG A 196 -5.86 -5.61 -10.04
N ASP A 197 -5.56 -6.62 -10.84
CA ASP A 197 -4.46 -6.61 -11.82
C ASP A 197 -3.11 -6.29 -11.15
N LEU A 198 -2.90 -6.85 -9.97
CA LEU A 198 -1.78 -6.51 -9.10
C LEU A 198 -0.48 -7.13 -9.61
N ARG A 199 0.57 -6.32 -9.68
CA ARG A 199 1.94 -6.79 -9.89
C ARG A 199 2.84 -6.19 -8.84
N ALA A 200 3.65 -7.02 -8.19
CA ALA A 200 4.51 -6.58 -7.10
C ALA A 200 5.95 -7.07 -7.28
N ASN A 201 6.89 -6.14 -7.20
CA ASN A 201 8.32 -6.40 -7.06
C ASN A 201 8.97 -5.37 -6.12
N PRO A 202 8.57 -5.32 -4.84
CA PRO A 202 9.03 -4.29 -3.92
C PRO A 202 10.55 -4.34 -3.77
N ALA A 203 11.20 -3.19 -3.96
CA ALA A 203 12.66 -3.06 -3.91
C ALA A 203 13.42 -4.02 -4.85
N GLU A 204 12.77 -4.47 -5.93
CA GLU A 204 13.36 -5.36 -6.95
C GLU A 204 13.91 -6.67 -6.34
N VAL A 205 13.22 -7.19 -5.32
CA VAL A 205 13.64 -8.41 -4.61
C VAL A 205 13.39 -9.70 -5.40
N TYR A 206 12.57 -9.64 -6.45
CA TYR A 206 12.32 -10.71 -7.40
C TYR A 206 12.96 -10.38 -8.76
N SER A 207 13.36 -11.42 -9.50
CA SER A 207 13.85 -11.29 -10.88
C SER A 207 12.76 -10.80 -11.84
N GLU A 208 11.51 -11.21 -11.60
CA GLU A 208 10.33 -10.74 -12.32
C GLU A 208 9.22 -10.34 -11.34
N PRO A 209 8.39 -9.32 -11.65
CA PRO A 209 7.25 -8.98 -10.80
C PRO A 209 6.25 -10.12 -10.65
N VAL A 210 5.86 -10.38 -9.42
CA VAL A 210 4.85 -11.38 -9.08
C VAL A 210 3.47 -10.82 -9.40
N ALA A 211 2.72 -11.51 -10.25
CA ALA A 211 1.31 -11.23 -10.47
C ALA A 211 0.45 -11.85 -9.36
N LEU A 212 -0.55 -11.08 -8.91
CA LEU A 212 -1.58 -11.46 -7.94
C LEU A 212 -2.95 -11.10 -8.52
N ASP A 213 -3.97 -11.92 -8.29
CA ASP A 213 -5.28 -11.74 -8.94
C ASP A 213 -6.04 -10.55 -8.35
N GLN A 214 -6.12 -10.51 -7.02
CA GLN A 214 -6.87 -9.48 -6.28
C GLN A 214 -6.34 -9.35 -4.85
N ALA A 215 -6.43 -8.15 -4.27
CA ALA A 215 -6.28 -7.96 -2.84
C ALA A 215 -7.41 -7.10 -2.28
N ASP A 216 -8.00 -7.51 -1.17
CA ASP A 216 -8.99 -6.73 -0.44
C ASP A 216 -8.43 -6.33 0.92
N ILE A 217 -8.52 -5.05 1.28
CA ILE A 217 -7.87 -4.45 2.44
C ILE A 217 -8.88 -3.67 3.27
N ASP A 218 -8.99 -4.02 4.55
CA ASP A 218 -9.72 -3.28 5.57
C ASP A 218 -8.71 -2.77 6.62
N PHE A 219 -8.65 -1.46 6.83
CA PHE A 219 -7.72 -0.87 7.79
C PHE A 219 -8.35 0.25 8.61
N GLN A 220 -7.74 0.53 9.76
CA GLN A 220 -7.98 1.69 10.61
C GLN A 220 -6.63 2.37 10.88
N LEU A 221 -6.53 3.65 10.56
CA LEU A 221 -5.33 4.46 10.75
C LEU A 221 -5.62 5.62 11.69
N SER A 222 -4.83 5.76 12.75
CA SER A 222 -4.78 6.91 13.65
C SER A 222 -3.41 7.57 13.53
N LEU A 223 -3.35 8.90 13.57
CA LEU A 223 -2.08 9.64 13.35
C LEU A 223 -1.38 10.08 14.63
N ASN A 224 -2.12 10.25 15.74
CA ASN A 224 -1.54 10.71 17.01
C ASN A 224 -2.24 10.03 18.21
N PRO A 225 -1.61 9.02 18.85
CA PRO A 225 -0.38 8.36 18.42
C PRO A 225 -0.57 7.64 17.07
N PHE A 226 0.52 7.44 16.32
CA PHE A 226 0.45 6.72 15.06
C PHE A 226 0.14 5.24 15.29
N ARG A 227 -0.94 4.77 14.68
CA ARG A 227 -1.41 3.38 14.75
C ARG A 227 -2.07 2.99 13.44
N LEU A 228 -1.56 1.95 12.80
CA LEU A 228 -2.20 1.31 11.66
C LEU A 228 -2.66 -0.08 12.07
N LYS A 229 -3.97 -0.28 12.22
CA LYS A 229 -4.57 -1.60 12.42
C LYS A 229 -5.03 -2.14 11.07
N LEU A 230 -4.47 -3.27 10.68
CA LEU A 230 -4.91 -4.06 9.54
C LEU A 230 -5.98 -5.03 10.03
N GLY A 231 -7.25 -4.70 9.80
CA GLY A 231 -8.37 -5.56 10.19
C GLY A 231 -8.40 -6.84 9.35
N ARG A 232 -8.16 -6.70 8.05
CA ARG A 232 -8.04 -7.80 7.10
C ARG A 232 -7.29 -7.35 5.85
N LEU A 233 -6.36 -8.17 5.39
CA LEU A 233 -5.83 -8.16 4.02
C LEU A 233 -6.04 -9.56 3.47
N GLU A 234 -6.80 -9.67 2.40
CA GLU A 234 -7.08 -10.93 1.71
C GLU A 234 -6.50 -10.88 0.31
N ILE A 235 -5.45 -11.66 0.05
CA ILE A 235 -4.78 -11.73 -1.25
C ILE A 235 -5.22 -13.02 -1.93
N ASN A 236 -5.89 -12.88 -3.07
CA ASN A 236 -6.27 -13.99 -3.93
C ASN A 236 -5.22 -14.19 -5.02
N ASP A 237 -4.79 -15.42 -5.18
CA ASP A 237 -3.73 -15.81 -6.10
C ASP A 237 -3.92 -17.26 -6.56
N GLN A 238 -4.16 -17.46 -7.86
CA GLN A 238 -4.32 -18.78 -8.48
C GLN A 238 -5.41 -19.64 -7.80
N GLY A 239 -6.51 -19.00 -7.38
CA GLY A 239 -7.61 -19.66 -6.67
C GLY A 239 -7.26 -20.12 -5.24
N ARG A 240 -6.26 -19.48 -4.61
CA ARG A 240 -5.93 -19.59 -3.19
C ARG A 240 -6.02 -18.21 -2.54
N SER A 241 -6.30 -18.18 -1.25
CA SER A 241 -6.42 -16.95 -0.48
C SER A 241 -5.40 -16.96 0.67
N LEU A 242 -4.58 -15.91 0.74
CA LEU A 242 -3.74 -15.57 1.89
C LEU A 242 -4.46 -14.48 2.67
N ARG A 243 -4.81 -14.78 3.93
CA ARG A 243 -5.38 -13.79 4.85
C ARG A 243 -4.29 -13.27 5.78
N LEU A 244 -4.23 -11.97 5.97
CA LEU A 244 -3.33 -11.27 6.87
C LEU A 244 -4.14 -10.34 7.77
N ASP A 245 -3.75 -10.22 9.03
CA ASP A 245 -4.28 -9.26 9.98
C ASP A 245 -3.16 -8.81 10.93
N GLY A 246 -3.29 -7.62 11.52
CA GLY A 246 -2.20 -7.12 12.36
C GLY A 246 -2.31 -5.65 12.74
N GLU A 247 -1.21 -5.16 13.29
CA GLU A 247 -1.11 -3.82 13.85
C GLU A 247 0.33 -3.32 13.81
N LEU A 248 0.50 -2.05 13.41
CA LEU A 248 1.75 -1.30 13.45
C LEU A 248 1.56 -0.04 14.30
N LEU A 249 2.40 0.11 15.31
CA LEU A 249 2.40 1.22 16.26
C LEU A 249 3.74 1.95 16.19
N ALA A 250 3.71 3.28 16.22
CA ALA A 250 4.91 4.07 16.47
C ALA A 250 5.00 4.37 17.97
N GLU A 251 5.90 3.66 18.66
CA GLU A 251 6.23 3.89 20.07
C GLU A 251 7.40 4.90 20.19
N PRO A 252 7.58 5.56 21.34
CA PRO A 252 8.72 6.45 21.56
C PRO A 252 10.08 5.79 21.29
N GLU A 253 10.19 4.48 21.56
CA GLU A 253 11.40 3.68 21.41
C GLU A 253 11.59 3.15 19.97
N GLY A 254 10.55 3.16 19.13
CA GLY A 254 10.60 2.69 17.74
C GLY A 254 9.29 2.05 17.26
N TRP A 255 9.38 1.23 16.21
CA TRP A 255 8.23 0.54 15.65
C TRP A 255 7.90 -0.74 16.42
N ASN A 256 6.62 -0.92 16.75
CA ASN A 256 6.07 -2.17 17.23
C ASN A 256 5.10 -2.74 16.18
N LEU A 257 5.39 -3.94 15.69
CA LEU A 257 4.63 -4.62 14.64
C LEU A 257 4.16 -5.98 15.15
N SER A 258 2.86 -6.24 14.97
CA SER A 258 2.29 -7.58 15.00
C SER A 258 1.61 -7.87 13.66
N LEU A 259 1.95 -8.99 13.05
CA LEU A 259 1.33 -9.44 11.81
C LEU A 259 1.09 -10.94 11.90
N ASP A 260 -0.13 -11.36 11.62
CA ASP A 260 -0.55 -12.75 11.55
C ASP A 260 -1.03 -13.05 10.14
N GLY A 261 -0.77 -14.26 9.67
CA GLY A 261 -1.15 -14.70 8.34
C GLY A 261 -1.57 -16.15 8.31
N ARG A 262 -2.54 -16.44 7.44
CA ARG A 262 -3.10 -17.77 7.26
C ARG A 262 -3.33 -18.08 5.79
N MET A 263 -3.00 -19.28 5.35
CA MET A 263 -3.26 -19.76 4.00
C MET A 263 -3.63 -21.23 4.00
N ASP A 264 -4.71 -21.59 3.31
CA ASP A 264 -5.22 -22.96 3.34
C ASP A 264 -4.26 -23.96 2.70
N ARG A 265 -3.67 -23.61 1.55
CA ARG A 265 -2.80 -24.50 0.76
C ARG A 265 -1.77 -23.76 -0.08
N LEU A 266 -0.57 -24.29 -0.16
CA LEU A 266 0.52 -23.78 -1.01
C LEU A 266 1.36 -24.93 -1.57
N GLY A 267 1.65 -24.86 -2.88
CA GLY A 267 2.54 -25.81 -3.55
C GLY A 267 4.01 -25.33 -3.54
N PRO A 268 5.00 -26.24 -3.67
CA PRO A 268 6.42 -25.89 -3.67
C PRO A 268 6.82 -24.87 -4.74
N GLU A 269 6.37 -25.05 -5.98
CA GLU A 269 6.67 -24.13 -7.09
C GLU A 269 6.19 -22.70 -6.79
N ARG A 270 4.96 -22.58 -6.27
CA ARG A 270 4.40 -21.28 -5.91
C ARG A 270 5.08 -20.69 -4.68
N LEU A 271 5.44 -21.49 -3.67
CA LEU A 271 6.27 -21.04 -2.55
C LEU A 271 7.58 -20.44 -3.06
N LEU A 272 8.26 -21.12 -3.98
CA LEU A 272 9.51 -20.60 -4.54
C LEU A 272 9.28 -19.35 -5.39
N THR A 273 8.15 -19.21 -6.08
CA THR A 273 7.84 -17.95 -6.77
C THR A 273 7.62 -16.78 -5.79
N LEU A 274 6.97 -17.05 -4.65
CA LEU A 274 6.64 -16.05 -3.63
C LEU A 274 7.78 -15.79 -2.62
N TRP A 275 8.85 -16.60 -2.63
CA TRP A 275 9.98 -16.44 -1.71
C TRP A 275 11.10 -15.64 -2.41
N PRO A 276 11.46 -14.43 -1.95
CA PRO A 276 12.52 -13.63 -2.56
C PRO A 276 13.89 -14.33 -2.56
N GLU A 277 14.64 -14.24 -3.65
CA GLU A 277 15.93 -14.93 -3.80
C GLU A 277 16.98 -14.51 -2.76
N GLY A 278 16.97 -13.24 -2.36
CA GLY A 278 17.90 -12.70 -1.36
C GLY A 278 17.60 -13.11 0.09
N VAL A 279 16.41 -13.65 0.37
CA VAL A 279 16.00 -14.02 1.74
C VAL A 279 16.38 -15.48 1.99
N LYS A 280 17.36 -15.72 2.86
CA LYS A 280 17.83 -17.07 3.22
C LYS A 280 18.16 -17.93 1.98
N PRO A 281 19.05 -17.46 1.08
CA PRO A 281 19.30 -18.08 -0.22
C PRO A 281 19.66 -19.57 -0.11
N LYS A 282 20.47 -19.96 0.88
CA LYS A 282 20.85 -21.37 1.11
C LYS A 282 19.64 -22.28 1.39
N THR A 283 18.69 -21.81 2.19
CA THR A 283 17.47 -22.56 2.52
C THR A 283 16.58 -22.68 1.29
N ARG A 284 16.43 -21.58 0.55
CA ARG A 284 15.68 -21.55 -0.70
C ARG A 284 16.26 -22.52 -1.75
N THR A 285 17.56 -22.45 -2.02
CA THR A 285 18.25 -23.37 -2.94
C THR A 285 18.11 -24.82 -2.48
N TRP A 286 18.21 -25.09 -1.18
CA TRP A 286 18.02 -26.45 -0.68
C TRP A 286 16.59 -26.95 -0.96
N LEU A 287 15.56 -26.12 -0.76
CA LEU A 287 14.18 -26.50 -1.07
C LEU A 287 14.00 -26.76 -2.58
N ASP A 288 14.50 -25.87 -3.42
CA ASP A 288 14.45 -26.01 -4.89
C ASP A 288 15.11 -27.32 -5.39
N GLU A 289 16.26 -27.68 -4.82
CA GLU A 289 17.01 -28.88 -5.23
C GLU A 289 16.52 -30.20 -4.62
N ASN A 290 15.71 -30.16 -3.54
CA ASN A 290 15.42 -31.34 -2.73
C ASN A 290 13.95 -31.58 -2.39
N LEU A 291 13.05 -30.61 -2.62
CA LEU A 291 11.60 -30.78 -2.47
C LEU A 291 10.98 -30.94 -3.86
N HIS A 292 10.69 -32.18 -4.24
CA HIS A 292 10.24 -32.52 -5.59
C HIS A 292 8.71 -32.51 -5.73
N ALA A 293 8.00 -32.85 -4.66
CA ALA A 293 6.54 -32.84 -4.61
C ALA A 293 6.06 -32.50 -3.19
N GLY A 294 4.80 -32.11 -3.07
CA GLY A 294 4.15 -31.86 -1.78
C GLY A 294 3.06 -30.81 -1.86
N GLN A 295 2.26 -30.75 -0.81
CA GLN A 295 1.28 -29.69 -0.58
C GLN A 295 1.37 -29.26 0.87
N MET A 296 1.68 -27.98 1.11
CA MET A 296 1.49 -27.35 2.42
C MET A 296 -0.01 -27.10 2.62
N ARG A 297 -0.47 -27.27 3.85
CA ARG A 297 -1.85 -27.06 4.28
C ARG A 297 -1.86 -26.34 5.63
N ASN A 298 -2.92 -25.58 5.90
CA ASN A 298 -3.10 -24.89 7.17
C ASN A 298 -1.85 -24.10 7.57
N LEU A 299 -1.34 -23.28 6.64
CA LEU A 299 -0.17 -22.46 6.88
C LEU A 299 -0.56 -21.33 7.83
N ASP A 300 0.08 -21.28 8.98
CA ASP A 300 0.03 -20.18 9.92
C ASP A 300 1.41 -19.49 9.97
N LEU A 301 1.40 -18.16 9.92
CA LEU A 301 2.60 -17.35 10.08
C LEU A 301 2.34 -16.21 11.05
N ALA A 302 3.34 -15.86 11.83
CA ALA A 302 3.32 -14.67 12.65
C ALA A 302 4.68 -13.98 12.63
N LEU A 303 4.66 -12.66 12.53
CA LEU A 303 5.83 -11.79 12.66
C LEU A 303 5.57 -10.82 13.83
N ARG A 304 6.55 -10.72 14.71
CA ARG A 304 6.57 -9.75 15.81
C ARG A 304 7.86 -8.97 15.75
N MET A 305 7.77 -7.65 15.81
CA MET A 305 8.92 -6.76 15.94
C MET A 305 8.63 -5.77 17.06
N ALA A 306 9.58 -5.61 17.95
CA ALA A 306 9.52 -4.62 19.02
C ALA A 306 10.84 -3.84 19.08
N PRO A 307 10.83 -2.59 19.54
CA PRO A 307 12.04 -1.79 19.67
C PRO A 307 13.13 -2.50 20.50
N GLY A 308 14.36 -2.49 19.98
CA GLY A 308 15.51 -3.10 20.66
C GLY A 308 15.53 -4.64 20.71
N GLN A 309 14.54 -5.31 20.11
CA GLN A 309 14.47 -6.77 20.07
C GLN A 309 14.71 -7.30 18.65
N ALA A 310 15.28 -8.51 18.56
CA ALA A 310 15.35 -9.20 17.28
C ALA A 310 13.93 -9.60 16.82
N PRO A 311 13.59 -9.51 15.53
CA PRO A 311 12.31 -9.97 15.02
C PRO A 311 12.04 -11.42 15.39
N GLN A 312 10.84 -11.71 15.88
CA GLN A 312 10.37 -13.05 16.17
C GLN A 312 9.43 -13.50 15.07
N THR A 313 9.65 -14.72 14.58
CA THR A 313 8.87 -15.33 13.51
C THR A 313 8.35 -16.68 13.96
N TYR A 314 7.07 -16.92 13.70
CA TYR A 314 6.46 -18.23 13.81
C TYR A 314 5.96 -18.66 12.43
N VAL A 315 6.22 -19.92 12.08
CA VAL A 315 5.67 -20.55 10.88
C VAL A 315 5.27 -21.95 11.27
N ALA A 316 4.05 -22.37 10.95
CA ALA A 316 3.63 -23.75 11.08
C ALA A 316 2.74 -24.14 9.91
N PHE A 317 2.83 -25.40 9.49
CA PHE A 317 1.95 -25.96 8.47
C PHE A 317 1.96 -27.49 8.54
N ASP A 318 0.87 -28.07 8.05
CA ASP A 318 0.83 -29.49 7.74
C ASP A 318 1.31 -29.70 6.31
N TYR A 319 1.90 -30.86 6.02
CA TYR A 319 2.28 -31.22 4.66
C TYR A 319 1.78 -32.63 4.32
N ALA A 320 1.51 -32.86 3.03
CA ALA A 320 1.11 -34.17 2.53
C ALA A 320 1.61 -34.41 1.11
N GLY A 321 1.88 -35.69 0.79
CA GLY A 321 2.38 -36.11 -0.52
C GLY A 321 3.76 -35.55 -0.84
N ALA A 322 4.58 -35.34 0.20
CA ALA A 322 5.90 -34.75 0.05
C ALA A 322 6.87 -35.78 -0.53
N GLU A 323 7.63 -35.37 -1.55
CA GLU A 323 8.79 -36.10 -2.04
C GLU A 323 10.05 -35.28 -1.73
N VAL A 324 10.90 -35.79 -0.83
CA VAL A 324 12.04 -35.04 -0.30
C VAL A 324 13.32 -35.85 -0.34
N ARG A 325 14.38 -35.25 -0.89
CA ARG A 325 15.75 -35.76 -0.78
C ARG A 325 16.48 -35.10 0.39
N PHE A 326 16.38 -35.69 1.58
CA PHE A 326 16.95 -35.09 2.79
C PHE A 326 18.49 -35.10 2.83
N LEU A 327 19.14 -36.07 2.18
CA LEU A 327 20.59 -36.15 2.02
C LEU A 327 20.95 -36.62 0.60
N LYS A 328 21.94 -35.98 -0.03
CA LYS A 328 22.36 -36.25 -1.42
C LYS A 328 22.58 -37.75 -1.77
N PRO A 329 23.25 -38.58 -0.94
CA PRO A 329 23.50 -39.98 -1.29
C PRO A 329 22.32 -40.91 -0.96
N LEU A 330 21.25 -40.42 -0.33
CA LEU A 330 20.14 -41.25 0.13
C LEU A 330 18.95 -41.19 -0.83
N PRO A 331 18.17 -42.28 -0.94
CA PRO A 331 16.93 -42.28 -1.71
C PRO A 331 15.94 -41.25 -1.16
N HIS A 332 14.98 -40.86 -2.00
CA HIS A 332 13.96 -39.90 -1.62
C HIS A 332 13.02 -40.52 -0.58
N ILE A 333 12.53 -39.67 0.32
CA ILE A 333 11.32 -39.96 1.09
C ILE A 333 10.15 -39.70 0.15
N THR A 334 9.25 -40.66 -0.02
CA THR A 334 8.04 -40.56 -0.83
C THR A 334 6.79 -40.62 0.05
N ASP A 335 5.70 -40.05 -0.46
CA ASP A 335 4.39 -39.97 0.22
C ASP A 335 4.45 -39.39 1.64
N GLY A 336 5.40 -38.50 1.87
CA GLY A 336 5.63 -37.88 3.17
C GLY A 336 4.45 -37.03 3.61
N SER A 337 4.01 -37.22 4.85
CA SER A 337 3.02 -36.36 5.51
C SER A 337 3.41 -36.11 6.97
N GLY A 338 2.98 -34.98 7.49
CA GLY A 338 3.27 -34.59 8.86
C GLY A 338 3.14 -33.09 9.09
N HIS A 339 3.88 -32.58 10.08
CA HIS A 339 3.77 -31.21 10.55
C HIS A 339 5.14 -30.55 10.64
N MET A 340 5.23 -29.29 10.23
CA MET A 340 6.41 -28.44 10.40
C MET A 340 6.06 -27.27 11.28
N SER A 341 6.94 -26.95 12.24
CA SER A 341 6.87 -25.71 13.02
C SER A 341 8.24 -25.09 13.19
N LEU A 342 8.29 -23.76 13.09
CA LEU A 342 9.40 -22.91 13.46
C LEU A 342 8.89 -21.90 14.48
N LEU A 343 9.31 -22.05 15.74
CA LEU A 343 8.94 -21.16 16.83
C LEU A 343 10.18 -20.85 17.66
N ASP A 344 10.41 -19.58 17.99
CA ASP A 344 11.56 -19.14 18.82
C ASP A 344 12.91 -19.65 18.30
N ASN A 345 13.09 -19.70 16.98
CA ASN A 345 14.26 -20.23 16.27
C ASN A 345 14.44 -21.75 16.36
N ARG A 346 13.50 -22.48 16.96
CA ARG A 346 13.50 -23.95 17.00
C ARG A 346 12.66 -24.49 15.84
N LEU A 347 13.29 -25.27 14.96
CA LEU A 347 12.61 -25.99 13.89
C LEU A 347 12.26 -27.40 14.36
N VAL A 348 11.03 -27.83 14.13
CA VAL A 348 10.57 -29.21 14.34
C VAL A 348 9.82 -29.65 13.09
N VAL A 349 10.20 -30.80 12.55
CA VAL A 349 9.49 -31.49 11.47
C VAL A 349 9.12 -32.87 11.99
N THR A 350 7.84 -33.19 12.07
CA THR A 350 7.35 -34.53 12.42
C THR A 350 6.89 -35.23 11.15
N VAL A 351 7.20 -36.53 11.04
CA VAL A 351 6.77 -37.38 9.94
C VAL A 351 5.72 -38.34 10.49
N ASP A 352 4.47 -38.13 10.12
CA ASP A 352 3.36 -38.98 10.55
C ASP A 352 3.31 -40.24 9.69
N ALA A 353 3.56 -40.09 8.37
CA ALA A 353 3.72 -41.20 7.44
C ALA A 353 4.75 -40.84 6.36
N GLY A 354 5.48 -41.84 5.88
CA GLY A 354 6.36 -41.71 4.72
C GLY A 354 7.27 -42.91 4.56
N GLU A 355 7.72 -43.17 3.34
CA GLU A 355 8.56 -44.33 3.04
C GLU A 355 9.84 -43.96 2.30
N VAL A 356 10.86 -44.79 2.49
CA VAL A 356 12.12 -44.73 1.74
C VAL A 356 12.42 -46.12 1.19
N ILE A 357 12.65 -46.23 -0.12
CA ILE A 357 13.10 -47.47 -0.74
C ILE A 357 14.63 -47.52 -0.71
N ALA A 358 15.20 -48.44 0.07
CA ALA A 358 16.65 -48.58 0.17
C ALA A 358 17.28 -48.99 -1.18
N PRO A 359 18.53 -48.60 -1.49
CA PRO A 359 19.18 -48.93 -2.77
C PRO A 359 19.26 -50.44 -3.05
N GLN A 360 19.40 -51.25 -1.99
CA GLN A 360 19.40 -52.71 -2.04
C GLN A 360 17.99 -53.35 -2.12
N GLY A 361 16.93 -52.55 -2.19
CA GLY A 361 15.53 -52.98 -2.12
C GLY A 361 14.97 -53.04 -0.70
N GLY A 362 13.65 -52.90 -0.59
CA GLY A 362 12.91 -52.88 0.68
C GLY A 362 12.47 -51.47 1.10
N ALA A 363 11.20 -51.35 1.52
CA ALA A 363 10.63 -50.11 2.03
C ALA A 363 10.90 -49.97 3.54
N VAL A 364 11.38 -48.80 3.95
CA VAL A 364 11.54 -48.40 5.35
C VAL A 364 10.53 -47.30 5.65
N THR A 365 9.67 -47.51 6.64
CA THR A 365 8.70 -46.50 7.11
C THR A 365 9.37 -45.53 8.07
N LEU A 366 9.00 -44.26 7.97
CA LEU A 366 9.49 -43.17 8.83
C LEU A 366 8.41 -42.66 9.79
N ASP A 367 7.32 -43.41 9.92
CA ASP A 367 6.13 -43.07 10.70
C ASP A 367 6.47 -42.79 12.17
N GLY A 368 5.98 -41.67 12.70
CA GLY A 368 6.20 -41.24 14.07
C GLY A 368 7.57 -40.61 14.35
N SER A 369 8.43 -40.46 13.33
CA SER A 369 9.75 -39.86 13.50
C SER A 369 9.70 -38.32 13.57
N SER A 370 10.74 -37.71 14.12
CA SER A 370 10.89 -36.25 14.12
C SER A 370 12.32 -35.79 13.92
N PHE A 371 12.47 -34.67 13.22
CA PHE A 371 13.71 -33.94 13.00
C PHE A 371 13.63 -32.57 13.68
N ILE A 372 14.59 -32.29 14.55
CA ILE A 372 14.58 -31.08 15.39
C ILE A 372 15.90 -30.34 15.21
N ILE A 373 15.82 -29.04 14.91
CA ILE A 373 16.96 -28.10 15.03
C ILE A 373 16.68 -27.18 16.23
N PRO A 374 17.42 -27.30 17.34
CA PRO A 374 17.17 -26.52 18.56
C PRO A 374 17.27 -25.01 18.36
N ASP A 375 18.21 -24.55 17.53
CA ASP A 375 18.37 -23.15 17.16
C ASP A 375 18.89 -23.02 15.73
N VAL A 376 18.07 -22.48 14.82
CA VAL A 376 18.40 -22.27 13.40
C VAL A 376 19.36 -21.10 13.14
N ARG A 377 19.72 -20.33 14.17
CA ARG A 377 20.66 -19.19 14.06
C ARG A 377 22.12 -19.62 14.16
N VAL A 378 22.38 -20.79 14.76
CA VAL A 378 23.74 -21.31 14.93
C VAL A 378 24.34 -21.60 13.56
N LYS A 379 25.41 -20.86 13.23
CA LYS A 379 26.18 -21.06 12.01
C LYS A 379 27.07 -22.30 12.17
N ASP A 380 27.37 -22.97 11.06
CA ASP A 380 28.30 -24.11 10.97
C ASP A 380 27.85 -25.41 11.65
N GLY A 381 26.53 -25.66 11.66
CA GLY A 381 25.95 -26.95 12.01
C GLY A 381 25.39 -26.99 13.43
N SER A 382 24.20 -26.43 13.60
CA SER A 382 23.38 -26.69 14.80
C SER A 382 23.16 -28.21 14.92
N PRO A 383 23.40 -28.86 16.07
CA PRO A 383 23.18 -30.29 16.22
C PRO A 383 21.71 -30.61 15.99
N SER A 384 21.39 -31.29 14.90
CA SER A 384 20.04 -31.79 14.63
C SER A 384 19.78 -33.05 15.46
N VAL A 385 18.60 -33.13 16.08
CA VAL A 385 18.15 -34.30 16.82
C VAL A 385 17.13 -35.05 15.97
N ILE A 386 17.39 -36.33 15.73
CA ILE A 386 16.42 -37.25 15.12
C ILE A 386 15.84 -38.11 16.23
N ARG A 387 14.51 -38.17 16.33
CA ARG A 387 13.81 -39.16 17.16
C ARG A 387 13.08 -40.11 16.23
N LEU A 388 13.28 -41.41 16.46
CA LEU A 388 12.67 -42.50 15.70
C LEU A 388 11.58 -43.16 16.54
#